data_AF-A0A7D8UTJ7-F1
#
_entry.id   AF-A0A7D8UTJ7-F1
#
_cell.length_a   1.000
_cell.length_b   1.000
_cell.length_c   1.000
_cell.angle_alpha   90.00
_cell.angle_beta   90.00
_cell.angle_gamma   90.00
#
_symmetry.space_group_name_H-M   'P 1'
#
loop_
_entity.id
_entity.type
_entity.pdbx_description
1 polymer ?
#
loop_
_entity_poly.entity_id
_entity_poly.type
_entity_poly.pdbx_seq_one_letter_code
_entity_poly.pdbx_strand_id
1 'polypeptide(L)'
;MQNSLTGWLKPASAGALNSSASKPNAATKRKRSSADEDSYNEPTKTQKLSKKAAPKKATNGNKGAEQMYKKLIADVSKKVSSLDARVKKQGPNGRSVTSDHYAEAMVKYVKDVKALMEMDARLAFNALLYIGPHAHGDLEASFKMCGYGGTEEPFKELDGLMLSIISKLELPSAESANDSSLPEVPHRWTLEDAEVGVFKTGRPNKQQRGQIERQKAAWLKERHVMAKERREKVDNWISNAIAELKGERDAIKGYGLDGYFVQSITKLEELQEGKTTKE
;
A
#
# COMPACT_ATOMS: atom_id res chain seq x y z
N MET A 1 27.87 21.82 16.04
CA MET A 1 28.21 22.02 14.62
C MET A 1 27.21 21.25 13.79
N GLN A 2 26.56 21.88 12.81
CA GLN A 2 25.57 21.23 11.94
C GLN A 2 26.27 20.72 10.68
N ASN A 3 26.29 19.40 10.47
CA ASN A 3 26.86 18.78 9.27
C ASN A 3 25.72 18.30 8.35
N SER A 4 25.58 18.95 7.18
CA SER A 4 24.59 18.56 6.18
C SER A 4 24.86 17.16 5.63
N LEU A 5 23.83 16.29 5.66
CA LEU A 5 23.91 14.90 5.22
C LEU A 5 23.45 14.67 3.77
N THR A 6 23.14 15.72 3.00
CA THR A 6 22.53 15.58 1.65
C THR A 6 23.53 15.31 0.50
N GLY A 7 24.84 15.45 0.74
CA GLY A 7 25.89 15.45 -0.30
C GLY A 7 26.18 14.13 -1.05
N TRP A 8 25.32 13.12 -0.95
CA TRP A 8 25.65 11.72 -1.29
C TRP A 8 25.20 11.25 -2.67
N LEU A 9 24.41 12.07 -3.37
CA LEU A 9 23.90 11.82 -4.72
C LEU A 9 24.49 12.80 -5.74
N LYS A 10 25.80 12.67 -6.02
CA LYS A 10 26.44 13.23 -7.22
C LYS A 10 27.28 12.16 -7.94
N PRO A 11 27.19 12.04 -9.28
CA PRO A 11 27.86 10.98 -10.03
C PRO A 11 29.34 11.30 -10.30
N ALA A 12 30.17 10.25 -10.37
CA ALA A 12 31.49 10.29 -11.00
C ALA A 12 31.39 9.69 -12.43
N SER A 13 32.30 10.09 -13.32
CA SER A 13 32.26 9.80 -14.75
C SER A 13 32.75 8.40 -15.15
N ALA A 14 32.59 8.08 -16.44
CA ALA A 14 32.79 6.75 -17.01
C ALA A 14 34.20 6.12 -16.82
N GLY A 15 34.20 4.78 -16.75
CA GLY A 15 35.36 3.89 -16.86
C GLY A 15 34.91 2.57 -17.51
N ALA A 16 35.81 1.87 -18.22
CA ALA A 16 35.42 0.92 -19.26
C ALA A 16 35.45 -0.58 -18.85
N LEU A 17 34.63 -1.36 -19.58
CA LEU A 17 34.83 -2.74 -20.08
C LEU A 17 35.72 -3.72 -19.27
N ASN A 18 35.18 -4.92 -18.99
CA ASN A 18 35.52 -6.10 -19.80
C ASN A 18 34.50 -7.24 -19.71
N SER A 19 34.66 -8.29 -20.53
CA SER A 19 33.72 -9.41 -20.70
C SER A 19 34.34 -10.80 -20.51
N SER A 20 33.50 -11.80 -20.23
CA SER A 20 33.74 -13.23 -20.53
C SER A 20 32.43 -14.02 -20.39
N ALA A 21 32.33 -15.20 -21.02
CA ALA A 21 31.09 -15.99 -21.09
C ALA A 21 31.37 -17.50 -21.00
N SER A 22 30.38 -18.30 -20.57
CA SER A 22 30.24 -19.73 -20.93
C SER A 22 28.89 -20.36 -20.50
N LYS A 23 28.55 -21.47 -21.16
CA LYS A 23 27.35 -22.34 -21.07
C LYS A 23 27.73 -23.68 -21.77
N PRO A 24 26.91 -24.77 -21.76
CA PRO A 24 25.92 -25.25 -20.78
C PRO A 24 26.09 -26.78 -20.50
N ASN A 25 25.10 -27.45 -19.88
CA ASN A 25 24.95 -28.92 -19.87
C ASN A 25 23.47 -29.37 -19.75
N ALA A 26 23.14 -30.67 -19.95
CA ALA A 26 21.75 -31.16 -20.01
C ALA A 26 21.58 -32.71 -19.87
N ALA A 27 20.32 -33.17 -19.81
CA ALA A 27 19.83 -34.57 -19.81
C ALA A 27 20.05 -35.38 -18.49
N THR A 28 19.34 -36.48 -18.16
CA THR A 28 18.55 -37.46 -18.96
C THR A 28 17.29 -38.01 -18.22
N LYS A 29 16.40 -38.81 -18.89
CA LYS A 29 15.06 -39.31 -18.43
C LYS A 29 14.94 -40.84 -18.18
N ARG A 30 13.90 -41.30 -17.42
CA ARG A 30 13.11 -42.61 -17.39
C ARG A 30 12.13 -42.58 -16.17
N LYS A 31 10.93 -43.21 -15.98
CA LYS A 31 9.95 -44.14 -16.65
C LYS A 31 10.38 -45.62 -16.85
N ARG A 32 9.59 -46.70 -16.61
CA ARG A 32 8.16 -47.00 -16.24
C ARG A 32 7.88 -47.05 -14.70
N SER A 33 6.91 -47.83 -14.18
CA SER A 33 5.44 -47.57 -14.02
C SER A 33 4.65 -48.83 -13.57
N SER A 34 3.32 -48.73 -13.41
CA SER A 34 2.27 -49.81 -13.33
C SER A 34 2.30 -50.74 -12.08
N ALA A 35 1.18 -51.36 -11.61
CA ALA A 35 -0.18 -51.44 -12.17
C ALA A 35 -1.32 -51.32 -11.13
N ASP A 36 -2.62 -51.14 -11.45
CA ASP A 36 -3.27 -50.08 -12.27
C ASP A 36 -4.84 -50.01 -12.10
N GLU A 37 -5.58 -51.07 -11.69
CA GLU A 37 -7.08 -51.18 -11.75
C GLU A 37 -7.73 -51.75 -10.43
N ASP A 38 -9.06 -51.75 -10.15
CA ASP A 38 -10.29 -51.40 -10.90
C ASP A 38 -11.51 -51.04 -9.98
N SER A 39 -12.66 -50.67 -10.59
CA SER A 39 -14.07 -50.91 -10.19
C SER A 39 -14.98 -49.71 -9.88
N TYR A 40 -16.19 -49.77 -10.45
CA TYR A 40 -17.27 -48.77 -10.41
C TYR A 40 -18.36 -49.12 -9.36
N ASN A 41 -19.00 -48.13 -8.73
CA ASN A 41 -20.45 -48.16 -8.49
C ASN A 41 -21.04 -46.81 -8.04
N GLU A 42 -21.99 -46.29 -8.82
CA GLU A 42 -23.16 -45.52 -8.33
C GLU A 42 -24.29 -46.54 -8.08
N PRO A 43 -25.27 -46.32 -7.17
CA PRO A 43 -26.21 -45.21 -7.32
C PRO A 43 -26.88 -44.66 -6.04
N THR A 44 -27.70 -43.61 -6.17
CA THR A 44 -29.15 -43.59 -5.84
C THR A 44 -29.65 -42.19 -5.45
N LYS A 45 -30.86 -41.86 -5.89
CA LYS A 45 -31.52 -40.56 -5.82
C LYS A 45 -32.62 -40.54 -4.74
N THR A 46 -32.54 -39.63 -3.76
CA THR A 46 -33.57 -39.48 -2.73
C THR A 46 -34.05 -38.03 -2.60
N GLN A 47 -35.32 -37.77 -2.92
CA GLN A 47 -35.98 -36.48 -2.65
C GLN A 47 -36.75 -36.56 -1.33
N LYS A 48 -36.73 -35.49 -0.50
CA LYS A 48 -37.96 -34.97 0.12
C LYS A 48 -37.83 -33.61 0.84
N LEU A 49 -38.99 -32.99 1.01
CA LEU A 49 -39.38 -31.99 2.02
C LEU A 49 -38.73 -30.60 1.93
N SER A 50 -39.46 -29.72 1.24
CA SER A 50 -39.37 -28.27 1.33
C SER A 50 -39.57 -27.77 2.76
N LYS A 51 -38.62 -27.00 3.28
CA LYS A 51 -38.83 -26.12 4.44
C LYS A 51 -39.28 -24.74 3.95
N LYS A 52 -40.36 -24.21 4.53
CA LYS A 52 -40.85 -22.85 4.25
C LYS A 52 -39.75 -21.83 4.56
N ALA A 53 -39.56 -20.85 3.67
CA ALA A 53 -38.61 -19.76 3.92
C ALA A 53 -39.15 -18.84 5.02
N ALA A 54 -38.42 -18.74 6.13
CA ALA A 54 -38.59 -17.63 7.08
C ALA A 54 -38.11 -16.32 6.43
N PRO A 55 -38.67 -15.15 6.79
CA PRO A 55 -38.28 -13.88 6.19
C PRO A 55 -36.81 -13.57 6.46
N LYS A 56 -36.06 -13.22 5.40
CA LYS A 56 -34.64 -12.86 5.50
C LYS A 56 -34.48 -11.53 6.24
N LYS A 57 -34.06 -11.59 7.51
CA LYS A 57 -33.61 -10.39 8.24
C LYS A 57 -32.40 -9.78 7.52
N ALA A 58 -32.38 -8.47 7.34
CA ALA A 58 -31.41 -7.77 6.48
C ALA A 58 -30.02 -7.59 7.13
N THR A 59 -29.32 -8.70 7.42
CA THR A 59 -28.06 -8.70 8.18
C THR A 59 -26.83 -9.17 7.40
N ASN A 60 -26.96 -9.43 6.09
CA ASN A 60 -25.89 -10.02 5.28
C ASN A 60 -25.03 -9.00 4.49
N GLY A 61 -25.51 -7.77 4.27
CA GLY A 61 -24.81 -6.77 3.46
C GLY A 61 -23.45 -6.37 4.06
N ASN A 62 -23.45 -5.90 5.31
CA ASN A 62 -22.25 -5.43 5.99
C ASN A 62 -21.16 -6.52 6.10
N LYS A 63 -21.53 -7.76 6.44
CA LYS A 63 -20.60 -8.91 6.46
C LYS A 63 -19.98 -9.20 5.08
N GLY A 64 -20.68 -8.91 3.99
CA GLY A 64 -20.12 -8.99 2.62
C GLY A 64 -19.13 -7.87 2.34
N ALA A 65 -19.43 -6.64 2.76
CA ALA A 65 -18.54 -5.48 2.61
C ALA A 65 -17.23 -5.68 3.40
N GLU A 66 -17.32 -6.11 4.67
CA GLU A 66 -16.16 -6.48 5.49
C GLU A 66 -15.27 -7.54 4.82
N GLN A 67 -15.88 -8.58 4.23
CA GLN A 67 -15.13 -9.65 3.56
C GLN A 67 -14.45 -9.16 2.28
N MET A 68 -15.13 -8.32 1.50
CA MET A 68 -14.56 -7.68 0.32
C MET A 68 -13.39 -6.76 0.70
N TYR A 69 -13.56 -5.93 1.74
CA TYR A 69 -12.50 -5.10 2.32
C TYR A 69 -11.28 -5.92 2.76
N LYS A 70 -11.49 -6.95 3.61
CA LYS A 70 -10.40 -7.81 4.13
C LYS A 70 -9.67 -8.55 3.01
N LYS A 71 -10.40 -9.01 1.97
CA LYS A 71 -9.82 -9.62 0.76
C LYS A 71 -8.99 -8.61 -0.04
N LEU A 72 -9.53 -7.42 -0.30
CA LEU A 72 -8.89 -6.35 -1.07
C LEU A 72 -7.55 -5.93 -0.45
N ILE A 73 -7.52 -5.69 0.87
CA ILE A 73 -6.30 -5.36 1.63
C ILE A 73 -5.25 -6.48 1.47
N ALA A 74 -5.66 -7.76 1.54
CA ALA A 74 -4.76 -8.90 1.38
C ALA A 74 -4.22 -9.04 -0.06
N ASP A 75 -5.07 -8.84 -1.08
CA ASP A 75 -4.66 -8.89 -2.49
C ASP A 75 -3.70 -7.74 -2.84
N VAL A 76 -3.94 -6.52 -2.32
CA VAL A 76 -3.03 -5.37 -2.44
C VAL A 76 -1.69 -5.67 -1.76
N SER A 77 -1.70 -6.11 -0.50
CA SER A 77 -0.48 -6.45 0.25
C SER A 77 0.37 -7.53 -0.44
N LYS A 78 -0.28 -8.55 -0.99
CA LYS A 78 0.35 -9.60 -1.81
C LYS A 78 0.94 -9.06 -3.11
N LYS A 79 0.28 -8.08 -3.75
CA LYS A 79 0.77 -7.43 -4.98
C LYS A 79 1.98 -6.53 -4.71
N VAL A 80 1.94 -5.74 -3.65
CA VAL A 80 3.05 -4.90 -3.15
C VAL A 80 4.27 -5.78 -2.83
N SER A 81 4.09 -6.81 -2.01
CA SER A 81 5.15 -7.79 -1.66
C SER A 81 5.81 -8.43 -2.90
N SER A 82 5.04 -8.65 -3.97
CA SER A 82 5.54 -9.20 -5.26
C SER A 82 6.33 -8.17 -6.08
N LEU A 83 6.04 -6.87 -5.95
CA LEU A 83 6.85 -5.79 -6.52
C LEU A 83 8.12 -5.56 -5.70
N ASP A 84 8.04 -5.53 -4.37
CA ASP A 84 9.19 -5.36 -3.47
C ASP A 84 10.22 -6.48 -3.67
N ALA A 85 9.74 -7.72 -3.81
CA ALA A 85 10.57 -8.88 -4.14
C ALA A 85 11.23 -8.77 -5.54
N ARG A 86 10.66 -8.01 -6.48
CA ARG A 86 11.28 -7.70 -7.78
C ARG A 86 12.27 -6.54 -7.69
N VAL A 87 12.01 -5.51 -6.88
CA VAL A 87 12.97 -4.41 -6.60
C VAL A 87 14.23 -4.99 -5.93
N LYS A 88 14.05 -5.75 -4.83
CA LYS A 88 15.14 -6.36 -4.08
C LYS A 88 16.02 -7.32 -4.90
N LYS A 89 15.45 -7.99 -5.91
CA LYS A 89 16.18 -8.86 -6.85
C LYS A 89 17.02 -8.11 -7.88
N GLN A 90 16.70 -6.85 -8.19
CA GLN A 90 17.50 -6.01 -9.09
C GLN A 90 18.65 -5.30 -8.35
N GLY A 91 18.50 -5.08 -7.03
CA GLY A 91 19.45 -4.32 -6.24
C GLY A 91 19.37 -2.79 -6.48
N PRO A 92 20.30 -2.00 -5.92
CA PRO A 92 20.17 -0.55 -5.81
C PRO A 92 20.25 0.21 -7.14
N ASN A 93 20.65 -0.46 -8.23
CA ASN A 93 20.73 0.11 -9.58
C ASN A 93 19.55 -0.33 -10.48
N GLY A 94 18.56 -1.01 -9.92
CA GLY A 94 17.36 -1.51 -10.61
C GLY A 94 16.51 -0.41 -11.24
N ARG A 95 15.84 -0.77 -12.35
CA ARG A 95 15.01 0.13 -13.18
C ARG A 95 13.75 -0.53 -13.78
N SER A 96 13.55 -1.84 -13.61
CA SER A 96 12.42 -2.60 -14.18
C SER A 96 11.28 -2.87 -13.17
N VAL A 97 11.36 -2.23 -12.01
CA VAL A 97 10.23 -1.83 -11.17
C VAL A 97 10.53 -0.42 -10.66
N THR A 98 9.52 0.44 -10.69
CA THR A 98 9.54 1.87 -10.35
C THR A 98 8.15 2.26 -9.84
N SER A 99 7.98 3.48 -9.31
CA SER A 99 6.69 4.02 -8.87
C SER A 99 5.61 3.93 -9.95
N ASP A 100 5.96 4.12 -11.22
CA ASP A 100 5.04 3.92 -12.36
C ASP A 100 4.37 2.51 -12.28
N HIS A 101 5.16 1.47 -12.02
CA HIS A 101 4.70 0.08 -11.91
C HIS A 101 3.89 -0.22 -10.64
N TYR A 102 4.09 0.54 -9.55
CA TYR A 102 3.26 0.46 -8.35
C TYR A 102 1.92 1.16 -8.58
N ALA A 103 1.93 2.34 -9.21
CA ALA A 103 0.74 3.13 -9.47
C ALA A 103 -0.19 2.41 -10.46
N GLU A 104 0.36 1.91 -11.58
CA GLU A 104 -0.34 1.00 -12.49
C GLU A 104 -0.91 -0.25 -11.78
N ALA A 105 -0.23 -0.76 -10.75
CA ALA A 105 -0.70 -1.93 -10.01
C ALA A 105 -1.82 -1.59 -9.04
N MET A 106 -1.82 -0.40 -8.44
CA MET A 106 -2.85 0.07 -7.52
C MET A 106 -4.14 0.46 -8.25
N VAL A 107 -4.04 1.12 -9.41
CA VAL A 107 -5.20 1.43 -10.27
C VAL A 107 -6.06 0.21 -10.60
N LYS A 108 -5.45 -0.97 -10.73
CA LYS A 108 -6.18 -2.22 -11.04
C LYS A 108 -7.21 -2.61 -9.97
N TYR A 109 -7.12 -2.05 -8.76
CA TYR A 109 -8.09 -2.25 -7.68
C TYR A 109 -9.22 -1.19 -7.63
N VAL A 110 -9.18 -0.15 -8.48
CA VAL A 110 -10.23 0.89 -8.56
C VAL A 110 -11.62 0.29 -8.77
N LYS A 111 -11.74 -0.79 -9.55
CA LYS A 111 -13.01 -1.50 -9.74
C LYS A 111 -13.54 -2.15 -8.45
N ASP A 112 -12.65 -2.76 -7.67
CA ASP A 112 -13.02 -3.43 -6.42
C ASP A 112 -13.36 -2.41 -5.32
N VAL A 113 -12.64 -1.28 -5.27
CA VAL A 113 -12.98 -0.14 -4.39
C VAL A 113 -14.31 0.50 -4.80
N LYS A 114 -14.59 0.68 -6.10
CA LYS A 114 -15.90 1.15 -6.59
C LYS A 114 -17.03 0.17 -6.21
N ALA A 115 -16.81 -1.14 -6.31
CA ALA A 115 -17.79 -2.14 -5.87
C ALA A 115 -18.02 -2.09 -4.34
N LEU A 116 -16.95 -1.91 -3.56
CA LEU A 116 -17.03 -1.73 -2.11
C LEU A 116 -17.77 -0.44 -1.73
N MET A 117 -17.56 0.66 -2.47
CA MET A 117 -18.22 1.96 -2.25
C MET A 117 -19.76 1.91 -2.38
N GLU A 118 -20.29 1.03 -3.23
CA GLU A 118 -21.75 0.81 -3.34
C GLU A 118 -22.31 -0.11 -2.23
N MET A 119 -21.44 -0.74 -1.42
CA MET A 119 -21.82 -1.57 -0.27
C MET A 119 -21.62 -0.86 1.06
N ASP A 120 -20.49 -0.15 1.21
CA ASP A 120 -20.06 0.61 2.38
C ASP A 120 -19.00 1.64 1.95
N ALA A 121 -19.37 2.93 1.96
CA ALA A 121 -18.47 4.01 1.58
C ALA A 121 -17.29 4.20 2.56
N ARG A 122 -17.45 3.88 3.86
CA ARG A 122 -16.39 4.05 4.86
C ARG A 122 -15.33 2.94 4.76
N LEU A 123 -15.73 1.71 4.46
CA LEU A 123 -14.78 0.63 4.14
C LEU A 123 -14.06 0.91 2.81
N ALA A 124 -14.73 1.50 1.82
CA ALA A 124 -14.08 1.94 0.58
C ALA A 124 -13.06 3.06 0.83
N PHE A 125 -13.38 4.05 1.67
CA PHE A 125 -12.49 5.13 2.08
C PHE A 125 -11.25 4.59 2.79
N ASN A 126 -11.45 3.75 3.81
CA ASN A 126 -10.37 3.11 4.57
C ASN A 126 -9.49 2.20 3.68
N ALA A 127 -10.05 1.59 2.62
CA ALA A 127 -9.29 0.83 1.63
C ALA A 127 -8.46 1.73 0.72
N LEU A 128 -9.01 2.84 0.23
CA LEU A 128 -8.30 3.73 -0.69
C LEU A 128 -7.17 4.48 0.01
N LEU A 129 -7.36 4.89 1.27
CA LEU A 129 -6.28 5.38 2.13
C LEU A 129 -5.18 4.33 2.38
N TYR A 130 -5.46 3.02 2.25
CA TYR A 130 -4.45 1.96 2.34
C TYR A 130 -3.74 1.74 1.00
N ILE A 131 -4.44 1.89 -0.11
CA ILE A 131 -3.90 1.76 -1.47
C ILE A 131 -2.98 2.94 -1.83
N GLY A 132 -3.30 4.17 -1.40
CA GLY A 132 -2.52 5.38 -1.70
C GLY A 132 -1.01 5.27 -1.41
N PRO A 133 -0.58 4.98 -0.16
CA PRO A 133 0.84 4.82 0.19
C PRO A 133 1.55 3.68 -0.56
N HIS A 134 0.79 2.73 -1.11
CA HIS A 134 1.32 1.63 -1.92
C HIS A 134 1.41 1.96 -3.42
N ALA A 135 0.89 3.11 -3.86
CA ALA A 135 0.91 3.53 -5.27
C ALA A 135 2.28 4.08 -5.72
N HIS A 136 3.10 4.61 -4.81
CA HIS A 136 4.45 5.08 -5.14
C HIS A 136 5.57 4.05 -4.83
N GLY A 137 5.31 3.07 -3.95
CA GLY A 137 6.30 2.09 -3.48
C GLY A 137 7.37 2.69 -2.56
N ASP A 138 8.35 1.89 -2.15
CA ASP A 138 9.49 2.39 -1.36
C ASP A 138 10.51 3.14 -2.23
N LEU A 139 10.45 4.48 -2.19
CA LEU A 139 11.28 5.38 -3.00
C LEU A 139 12.77 5.33 -2.63
N GLU A 140 13.13 4.83 -1.45
CA GLU A 140 14.53 4.72 -1.01
C GLU A 140 15.19 3.40 -1.42
N ALA A 141 14.41 2.40 -1.88
CA ALA A 141 14.92 1.07 -2.23
C ALA A 141 15.89 1.07 -3.43
N SER A 142 15.86 2.12 -4.25
CA SER A 142 16.80 2.40 -5.35
C SER A 142 16.72 3.88 -5.73
N PHE A 143 17.84 4.50 -6.12
CA PHE A 143 17.91 5.88 -6.64
C PHE A 143 17.24 6.07 -8.03
N LYS A 144 16.55 5.04 -8.52
CA LYS A 144 15.71 5.04 -9.72
C LYS A 144 14.26 4.64 -9.46
N MET A 145 13.83 4.53 -8.19
CA MET A 145 12.45 4.14 -7.85
C MET A 145 11.41 5.14 -8.36
N CYS A 146 11.68 6.46 -8.32
CA CYS A 146 10.75 7.51 -8.74
C CYS A 146 10.25 7.41 -10.20
N GLY A 147 10.84 6.54 -11.03
CA GLY A 147 10.28 6.21 -12.34
C GLY A 147 10.60 7.19 -13.45
N TYR A 148 9.65 7.31 -14.39
CA TYR A 148 9.80 8.08 -15.63
C TYR A 148 8.60 9.01 -15.92
N GLY A 149 7.77 9.28 -14.91
CA GLY A 149 6.60 10.17 -15.02
C GLY A 149 5.27 9.45 -15.30
N GLY A 150 5.21 8.12 -15.19
CA GLY A 150 4.00 7.33 -15.43
C GLY A 150 3.01 7.33 -14.26
N THR A 151 3.26 8.07 -13.19
CA THR A 151 2.43 8.11 -11.97
C THR A 151 1.26 9.09 -12.02
N GLU A 152 1.29 10.09 -12.92
CA GLU A 152 0.32 11.20 -12.91
C GLU A 152 -1.13 10.74 -13.16
N GLU A 153 -1.39 10.03 -14.27
CA GLU A 153 -2.73 9.51 -14.59
C GLU A 153 -3.22 8.50 -13.53
N PRO A 154 -2.41 7.52 -13.06
CA PRO A 154 -2.76 6.71 -11.89
C PRO A 154 -3.14 7.48 -10.62
N PHE A 155 -2.42 8.56 -10.30
CA PHE A 155 -2.74 9.38 -9.13
C PHE A 155 -4.07 10.14 -9.34
N LYS A 156 -4.32 10.67 -10.55
CA LYS A 156 -5.62 11.29 -10.90
C LYS A 156 -6.80 10.31 -10.78
N GLU A 157 -6.66 9.06 -11.24
CA GLU A 157 -7.75 8.08 -11.14
C GLU A 157 -8.05 7.70 -9.68
N LEU A 158 -7.01 7.55 -8.84
CA LEU A 158 -7.17 7.30 -7.41
C LEU A 158 -7.76 8.53 -6.68
N ASP A 159 -7.36 9.75 -7.05
CA ASP A 159 -7.88 11.01 -6.48
C ASP A 159 -9.36 11.22 -6.84
N GLY A 160 -9.73 11.05 -8.12
CA GLY A 160 -11.13 11.15 -8.57
C GLY A 160 -12.04 10.08 -7.93
N LEU A 161 -11.51 8.90 -7.63
CA LEU A 161 -12.23 7.89 -6.84
C LEU A 161 -12.38 8.31 -5.37
N MET A 162 -11.34 8.89 -4.76
CA MET A 162 -11.40 9.36 -3.38
C MET A 162 -12.42 10.49 -3.22
N LEU A 163 -12.48 11.46 -4.14
CA LEU A 163 -13.54 12.47 -4.21
C LEU A 163 -14.94 11.83 -4.29
N SER A 164 -15.11 10.82 -5.14
CA SER A 164 -16.37 10.08 -5.30
C SER A 164 -16.82 9.44 -3.98
N ILE A 165 -15.88 8.82 -3.24
CA ILE A 165 -16.15 8.24 -1.92
C ILE A 165 -16.47 9.32 -0.89
N ILE A 166 -15.67 10.40 -0.82
CA ILE A 166 -15.90 11.53 0.10
C ILE A 166 -17.31 12.10 -0.05
N SER A 167 -17.83 12.21 -1.28
CA SER A 167 -19.19 12.69 -1.55
C SER A 167 -20.31 11.81 -0.98
N LYS A 168 -20.00 10.55 -0.63
CA LYS A 168 -20.93 9.56 -0.05
C LYS A 168 -20.75 9.34 1.45
N LEU A 169 -19.76 9.98 2.08
CA LEU A 169 -19.52 9.85 3.51
C LEU A 169 -20.37 10.81 4.33
N GLU A 170 -20.94 10.30 5.41
CA GLU A 170 -21.56 11.14 6.44
C GLU A 170 -20.47 11.95 7.16
N LEU A 171 -20.73 13.24 7.37
CA LEU A 171 -19.80 14.13 8.07
C LEU A 171 -19.74 13.76 9.56
N PRO A 172 -18.57 13.79 10.21
CA PRO A 172 -18.46 13.54 11.66
C PRO A 172 -19.32 14.53 12.46
N SER A 173 -19.90 14.10 13.58
CA SER A 173 -20.54 15.03 14.54
C SER A 173 -19.55 16.13 14.98
N ALA A 174 -20.04 17.30 15.36
CA ALA A 174 -19.20 18.36 15.94
C ALA A 174 -18.48 17.87 17.22
N GLU A 175 -19.19 17.08 18.04
CA GLU A 175 -18.71 16.53 19.30
C GLU A 175 -17.53 15.53 19.15
N SER A 176 -17.25 15.04 17.94
CA SER A 176 -16.15 14.09 17.65
C SER A 176 -14.74 14.70 17.69
N ALA A 177 -14.57 15.93 18.17
CA ALA A 177 -13.29 16.61 18.23
C ALA A 177 -12.25 15.95 19.17
N ASN A 178 -12.70 15.24 20.22
CA ASN A 178 -11.84 14.75 21.31
C ASN A 178 -11.35 13.29 21.12
N ASP A 179 -10.65 13.02 20.01
CA ASP A 179 -10.06 11.70 19.68
C ASP A 179 -8.76 11.37 20.47
N SER A 180 -8.58 11.96 21.66
CA SER A 180 -7.32 11.93 22.45
C SER A 180 -6.97 10.57 23.08
N SER A 181 -7.81 9.55 22.90
CA SER A 181 -7.59 8.18 23.37
C SER A 181 -7.04 7.23 22.30
N LEU A 182 -6.94 7.68 21.05
CA LEU A 182 -6.54 6.85 19.92
C LEU A 182 -5.03 6.91 19.66
N PRO A 183 -4.40 5.79 19.23
CA PRO A 183 -2.96 5.71 19.05
C PRO A 183 -2.46 6.79 18.07
N GLU A 184 -1.45 7.54 18.49
CA GLU A 184 -0.72 8.43 17.60
C GLU A 184 -0.02 7.59 16.52
N VAL A 185 -0.14 8.01 15.26
CA VAL A 185 0.53 7.33 14.16
C VAL A 185 1.97 7.83 14.13
N PRO A 186 2.99 6.94 14.25
CA PRO A 186 4.38 7.36 14.25
C PRO A 186 4.72 8.21 13.01
N HIS A 187 5.66 9.13 13.17
CA HIS A 187 6.17 9.92 12.06
C HIS A 187 6.79 9.03 10.98
N ARG A 188 7.01 9.59 9.79
CA ARG A 188 7.66 8.86 8.71
C ARG A 188 9.10 8.55 9.10
N TRP A 189 9.51 7.29 9.01
CA TRP A 189 10.87 6.84 9.26
C TRP A 189 11.90 7.67 8.48
N THR A 190 12.97 8.07 9.17
CA THR A 190 14.13 8.79 8.65
C THR A 190 15.43 8.03 8.95
N LEU A 191 16.58 8.54 8.50
CA LEU A 191 17.87 7.99 8.93
C LEU A 191 18.26 8.39 10.36
N GLU A 192 17.54 9.32 11.00
CA GLU A 192 17.81 9.77 12.38
C GLU A 192 17.16 8.83 13.41
N ASP A 193 16.07 8.15 13.04
CA ASP A 193 15.40 7.10 13.83
C ASP A 193 16.20 5.79 13.91
N ALA A 194 17.28 5.68 13.13
CA ALA A 194 18.04 4.45 13.01
C ALA A 194 19.03 4.27 14.18
N GLU A 195 18.74 3.32 15.08
CA GLU A 195 19.60 2.96 16.23
C GLU A 195 20.88 2.20 15.79
N VAL A 196 21.71 2.85 14.98
CA VAL A 196 23.01 2.37 14.52
C VAL A 196 24.09 3.37 14.93
N GLY A 197 24.89 3.00 15.94
CA GLY A 197 25.89 3.89 16.54
C GLY A 197 26.86 4.54 15.54
N VAL A 198 27.33 5.74 15.90
CA VAL A 198 28.04 6.73 15.06
C VAL A 198 28.93 6.12 13.97
N PHE A 199 28.68 6.54 12.72
CA PHE A 199 29.42 6.08 11.56
C PHE A 199 30.88 6.58 11.59
N LYS A 200 31.83 5.69 11.90
CA LYS A 200 33.29 5.98 11.96
C LYS A 200 33.88 6.65 10.71
N THR A 201 33.19 6.58 9.57
CA THR A 201 33.60 7.13 8.27
C THR A 201 32.55 8.07 7.66
N GLY A 202 31.52 8.46 8.43
CA GLY A 202 30.29 9.08 7.92
C GLY A 202 29.40 8.13 7.09
N ARG A 203 29.86 6.91 6.78
CA ARG A 203 29.11 5.89 6.02
C ARG A 203 28.60 4.78 6.94
N PRO A 204 27.30 4.44 6.92
CA PRO A 204 26.84 3.19 7.52
C PRO A 204 27.52 2.01 6.79
N ASN A 205 28.15 1.12 7.55
CA ASN A 205 28.81 -0.07 7.00
C ASN A 205 27.80 -1.14 6.52
N LYS A 206 28.26 -2.26 5.92
CA LYS A 206 27.36 -3.29 5.36
C LYS A 206 26.40 -3.91 6.40
N GLN A 207 26.86 -4.13 7.63
CA GLN A 207 26.02 -4.65 8.72
C GLN A 207 25.03 -3.59 9.20
N GLN A 208 25.48 -2.34 9.37
CA GLN A 208 24.64 -1.21 9.75
C GLN A 208 23.53 -0.95 8.73
N ARG A 209 23.83 -0.92 7.42
CA ARG A 209 22.80 -0.80 6.37
C ARG A 209 21.72 -1.88 6.48
N GLY A 210 22.13 -3.13 6.65
CA GLY A 210 21.19 -4.23 6.88
C GLY A 210 20.38 -4.12 8.18
N GLN A 211 20.86 -3.38 9.18
CA GLN A 211 20.10 -3.06 10.40
C GLN A 211 19.10 -1.93 10.16
N ILE A 212 19.52 -0.82 9.52
CA ILE A 212 18.64 0.29 9.10
C ILE A 212 17.48 -0.26 8.25
N GLU A 213 17.76 -1.11 7.25
CA GLU A 213 16.76 -1.77 6.41
C GLU A 213 15.73 -2.57 7.21
N ARG A 214 16.14 -3.23 8.30
CA ARG A 214 15.23 -4.01 9.17
C ARG A 214 14.42 -3.12 10.11
N GLN A 215 15.04 -2.10 10.70
CA GLN A 215 14.36 -1.15 11.60
C GLN A 215 13.30 -0.36 10.80
N LYS A 216 13.66 0.18 9.63
CA LYS A 216 12.72 0.80 8.69
C LYS A 216 11.55 -0.11 8.33
N ALA A 217 11.83 -1.37 7.96
CA ALA A 217 10.79 -2.32 7.57
C ALA A 217 9.84 -2.69 8.73
N ALA A 218 10.34 -2.70 9.97
CA ALA A 218 9.51 -2.85 11.16
C ALA A 218 8.66 -1.60 11.40
N TRP A 219 9.28 -0.42 11.44
CA TRP A 219 8.62 0.87 11.68
C TRP A 219 7.52 1.17 10.68
N LEU A 220 7.76 1.00 9.37
CA LEU A 220 6.74 1.21 8.34
C LEU A 220 5.57 0.22 8.50
N LYS A 221 5.85 -1.04 8.84
CA LYS A 221 4.79 -2.04 9.11
C LYS A 221 3.95 -1.64 10.33
N GLU A 222 4.59 -1.22 11.41
CA GLU A 222 3.93 -0.78 12.65
C GLU A 222 3.10 0.48 12.44
N ARG A 223 3.69 1.51 11.79
CA ARG A 223 3.00 2.73 11.38
C ARG A 223 1.78 2.44 10.50
N HIS A 224 1.86 1.50 9.55
CA HIS A 224 0.70 1.08 8.75
C HIS A 224 -0.38 0.36 9.58
N VAL A 225 -0.03 -0.40 10.61
CA VAL A 225 -1.00 -1.03 11.53
C VAL A 225 -1.68 0.03 12.39
N MET A 226 -0.91 0.93 13.02
CA MET A 226 -1.44 2.02 13.84
C MET A 226 -2.33 2.97 13.02
N ALA A 227 -1.92 3.34 11.80
CA ALA A 227 -2.74 4.13 10.89
C ALA A 227 -4.05 3.42 10.51
N LYS A 228 -3.99 2.11 10.19
CA LYS A 228 -5.20 1.32 9.92
C LYS A 228 -6.15 1.29 11.13
N GLU A 229 -5.63 0.97 12.31
CA GLU A 229 -6.44 0.95 13.54
C GLU A 229 -7.03 2.32 13.87
N ARG A 230 -6.29 3.41 13.62
CA ARG A 230 -6.79 4.78 13.79
C ARG A 230 -7.94 5.08 12.84
N ARG A 231 -7.82 4.80 11.53
CA ARG A 231 -8.93 4.97 10.54
C ARG A 231 -10.17 4.13 10.85
N GLU A 232 -10.01 3.00 11.54
CA GLU A 232 -11.09 2.09 11.94
C GLU A 232 -11.72 2.46 13.30
N LYS A 233 -11.15 3.40 14.06
CA LYS A 233 -11.64 3.86 15.38
C LYS A 233 -11.97 5.36 15.47
N VAL A 234 -11.35 6.20 14.63
CA VAL A 234 -11.55 7.66 14.55
C VAL A 234 -12.94 7.96 14.00
N ASP A 235 -13.71 8.77 14.73
CA ASP A 235 -14.94 9.38 14.20
C ASP A 235 -14.61 10.63 13.35
N ASN A 236 -13.62 11.44 13.75
CA ASN A 236 -13.14 12.62 13.01
C ASN A 236 -12.27 12.25 11.79
N TRP A 237 -12.86 11.48 10.86
CA TRP A 237 -12.17 10.85 9.74
C TRP A 237 -11.55 11.86 8.77
N ILE A 238 -12.12 13.06 8.67
CA ILE A 238 -11.62 14.17 7.84
C ILE A 238 -10.21 14.58 8.32
N SER A 239 -10.07 14.94 9.60
CA SER A 239 -8.80 15.42 10.15
C SER A 239 -7.69 14.37 10.06
N ASN A 240 -8.04 13.10 10.30
CA ASN A 240 -7.11 11.99 10.16
C ASN A 240 -6.68 11.76 8.70
N ALA A 241 -7.62 11.78 7.75
CA ALA A 241 -7.31 11.60 6.33
C ALA A 241 -6.45 12.74 5.77
N ILE A 242 -6.67 13.99 6.20
CA ILE A 242 -5.81 15.13 5.84
C ILE A 242 -4.38 14.90 6.31
N ALA A 243 -4.19 14.51 7.58
CA ALA A 243 -2.86 14.26 8.14
C ALA A 243 -2.11 13.15 7.40
N GLU A 244 -2.78 12.04 7.10
CA GLU A 244 -2.18 10.93 6.36
C GLU A 244 -1.88 11.30 4.89
N LEU A 245 -2.82 11.91 4.17
CA LEU A 245 -2.64 12.25 2.76
C LEU A 245 -1.59 13.34 2.54
N LYS A 246 -1.57 14.40 3.38
CA LYS A 246 -0.49 15.41 3.34
C LYS A 246 0.86 14.81 3.71
N GLY A 247 0.92 14.00 4.77
CA GLY A 247 2.16 13.37 5.25
C GLY A 247 2.82 12.43 4.23
N GLU A 248 2.04 11.76 3.38
CA GLU A 248 2.59 11.01 2.24
C GLU A 248 2.91 11.93 1.06
N ARG A 249 2.01 12.84 0.65
CA ARG A 249 2.21 13.81 -0.45
C ARG A 249 3.54 14.55 -0.30
N ASP A 250 3.74 15.20 0.85
CA ASP A 250 4.86 16.11 1.07
C ASP A 250 6.19 15.35 1.18
N ALA A 251 6.15 14.09 1.63
CA ALA A 251 7.31 13.21 1.66
C ALA A 251 7.70 12.67 0.27
N ILE A 252 6.74 12.30 -0.59
CA ILE A 252 7.06 11.80 -1.94
C ILE A 252 7.40 12.93 -2.93
N LYS A 253 6.92 14.16 -2.67
CA LYS A 253 7.31 15.36 -3.41
C LYS A 253 8.82 15.60 -3.43
N GLY A 254 9.52 15.25 -2.35
CA GLY A 254 10.99 15.30 -2.28
C GLY A 254 11.72 14.40 -3.30
N TYR A 255 11.00 13.44 -3.90
CA TYR A 255 11.50 12.54 -4.94
C TYR A 255 11.03 12.92 -6.36
N GLY A 256 10.36 14.06 -6.52
CA GLY A 256 9.78 14.51 -7.80
C GLY A 256 8.46 13.84 -8.17
N LEU A 257 7.73 13.30 -7.19
CA LEU A 257 6.37 12.77 -7.39
C LEU A 257 5.33 13.78 -6.88
N ASP A 258 4.83 14.62 -7.78
CA ASP A 258 3.69 15.51 -7.54
C ASP A 258 2.34 14.84 -7.91
N GLY A 259 1.23 15.54 -7.69
CA GLY A 259 -0.12 15.09 -8.10
C GLY A 259 -0.84 14.10 -7.16
N TYR A 260 -0.21 13.67 -6.07
CA TYR A 260 -0.79 12.72 -5.11
C TYR A 260 -1.99 13.30 -4.34
N PHE A 261 -3.20 12.79 -4.64
CA PHE A 261 -4.48 13.11 -3.98
C PHE A 261 -4.76 14.62 -3.79
N VAL A 262 -4.33 15.45 -4.73
CA VAL A 262 -4.37 16.92 -4.57
C VAL A 262 -5.80 17.42 -4.39
N GLN A 263 -6.74 16.96 -5.21
CA GLN A 263 -8.13 17.42 -5.17
C GLN A 263 -8.84 16.90 -3.92
N SER A 264 -8.59 15.65 -3.51
CA SER A 264 -9.15 15.09 -2.28
C SER A 264 -8.61 15.76 -1.02
N ILE A 265 -7.32 16.11 -0.97
CA ILE A 265 -6.76 16.88 0.15
C ILE A 265 -7.47 18.23 0.26
N THR A 266 -7.56 19.00 -0.83
CA THR A 266 -8.29 20.27 -0.86
C THR A 266 -9.75 20.09 -0.45
N LYS A 267 -10.42 19.04 -0.93
CA LYS A 267 -11.83 18.83 -0.58
C LYS A 267 -12.04 18.46 0.89
N LEU A 268 -11.09 17.75 1.51
CA LEU A 268 -11.13 17.47 2.95
C LEU A 268 -10.86 18.74 3.77
N GLU A 269 -9.94 19.61 3.31
CA GLU A 269 -9.67 20.92 3.94
C GLU A 269 -10.93 21.81 3.94
N GLU A 270 -11.63 21.94 2.80
CA GLU A 270 -12.92 22.64 2.73
C GLU A 270 -13.96 22.10 3.74
N LEU A 271 -14.00 20.78 3.94
CA LEU A 271 -14.93 20.14 4.88
C LEU A 271 -14.50 20.31 6.35
N GLN A 272 -13.22 20.59 6.61
CA GLN A 272 -12.70 20.91 7.94
C GLN A 272 -13.00 22.37 8.29
N GLU A 273 -12.74 23.31 7.38
CA GLU A 273 -13.06 24.74 7.54
C GLU A 273 -14.58 24.99 7.62
N GLY A 274 -15.36 24.24 6.82
CA GLY A 274 -16.82 24.25 6.83
C GLY A 274 -17.46 23.67 8.11
N LYS A 275 -16.67 23.05 8.99
CA LYS A 275 -17.06 22.66 10.35
C LYS A 275 -16.77 23.78 11.35
N THR A 276 -15.53 24.29 11.38
CA THR A 276 -15.09 25.35 12.32
C THR A 276 -15.80 26.69 12.12
N THR A 277 -16.54 26.87 11.03
CA THR A 277 -17.34 28.07 10.73
C THR A 277 -18.84 27.88 11.06
N LYS A 278 -19.20 26.82 11.81
CA LYS A 278 -20.59 26.52 12.23
C LYS A 278 -20.75 26.31 13.75
N GLU A 279 -19.73 26.69 14.50
CA GLU A 279 -19.67 26.71 15.97
C GLU A 279 -19.76 28.17 16.46
#